data_AF-A0A537P5A2-F1
#
_entry.id   AF-A0A537P5A2-F1
#
_cell.length_a   1.000
_cell.length_b   1.000
_cell.length_c   1.000
_cell.angle_alpha   90.00
_cell.angle_beta   90.00
_cell.angle_gamma   90.00
#
_symmetry.space_group_name_H-M   'P 1'
#
loop_
_entity.id
_entity.type
_entity.pdbx_description
1 polymer ?
#
loop_
_entity_poly.entity_id
_entity_poly.type
_entity_poly.pdbx_seq_one_letter_code
_entity_poly.pdbx_strand_id
1 'polypeptide(L)' 'MTRIEGFWIYWGSEHYVWAEREAAPKHKYRFEVSADWRQIGKLWISRVDVADKDPVKDAERFAKQAKEAVEEFLREELGQ' A
#
# COMPACT_ATOMS: atom_id res chain seq x y z
N MET A 1 -12.86 3.47 -0.57
CA MET A 1 -11.94 2.38 -0.96
C MET A 1 -11.86 2.40 -2.48
N THR A 2 -10.65 2.53 -3.00
CA THR A 2 -10.35 2.76 -4.43
C THR A 2 -9.45 1.65 -4.94
N ARG A 3 -9.60 1.24 -6.20
CA ARG A 3 -8.78 0.19 -6.81
C ARG A 3 -7.75 0.81 -7.74
N ILE A 4 -6.47 0.60 -7.45
CA ILE A 4 -5.36 1.13 -8.25
C ILE A 4 -4.30 0.05 -8.40
N GLU A 5 -3.86 -0.22 -9.64
CA GLU A 5 -2.79 -1.18 -9.98
C GLU A 5 -2.90 -2.57 -9.31
N GLY A 6 -4.11 -3.07 -9.08
CA GLY A 6 -4.34 -4.37 -8.43
C GLY A 6 -4.26 -4.35 -6.90
N PHE A 7 -4.29 -3.16 -6.30
CA PHE A 7 -4.40 -2.93 -4.86
C PHE A 7 -5.74 -2.27 -4.52
N TRP A 8 -6.31 -2.71 -3.40
CA TRP A 8 -7.40 -2.03 -2.72
C TRP A 8 -6.81 -1.00 -1.76
N ILE A 9 -7.08 0.27 -2.03
CA ILE A 9 -6.54 1.40 -1.27
C ILE A 9 -7.65 2.03 -0.44
N TYR A 10 -7.38 2.27 0.84
CA TYR A 10 -8.32 2.92 1.73
C TYR A 10 -7.64 3.59 2.91
N TRP A 11 -8.27 4.65 3.42
CA TRP A 11 -7.88 5.32 4.65
C TRP A 11 -8.10 4.39 5.85
N GLY A 12 -7.08 4.25 6.70
CA GLY A 12 -7.18 3.51 7.96
C GLY A 12 -7.43 4.41 9.17
N SER A 13 -6.68 5.51 9.26
CA SER A 13 -6.82 6.59 10.27
C SER A 13 -6.16 7.86 9.72
N GLU A 14 -6.22 8.99 10.45
CA GLU A 14 -5.91 10.35 9.95
C GLU A 14 -4.59 10.48 9.17
N HIS A 15 -3.59 9.65 9.49
CA HIS A 15 -2.27 9.66 8.85
C HIS A 15 -1.86 8.32 8.25
N TYR A 16 -2.80 7.40 8.00
CA TYR A 16 -2.48 6.08 7.48
C TYR A 16 -3.35 5.66 6.30
N VAL A 17 -2.69 5.30 5.19
CA VAL A 17 -3.30 4.68 4.02
C VAL A 17 -2.91 3.21 3.98
N TRP A 18 -3.88 2.34 3.72
CA TRP A 18 -3.66 0.93 3.50
C TRP A 18 -3.74 0.61 2.01
N ALA A 19 -2.86 -0.29 1.55
CA ALA A 19 -2.93 -0.92 0.25
C ALA A 19 -2.93 -2.44 0.44
N GLU A 20 -4.02 -3.10 0.06
CA GLU A 20 -4.17 -4.54 0.12
C GLU A 20 -4.12 -5.14 -1.28
N ARG A 21 -3.23 -6.10 -1.51
CA ARG A 21 -3.14 -6.75 -2.81
C ARG A 21 -4.38 -7.61 -3.08
N GLU A 22 -5.00 -7.41 -4.24
CA GLU A 22 -6.20 -8.15 -4.65
C GLU A 22 -5.90 -9.64 -4.90
N ALA A 23 -4.84 -9.90 -5.67
CA ALA A 23 -4.42 -11.24 -6.03
C ALA A 23 -3.63 -11.92 -4.89
N ALA A 24 -3.66 -13.24 -4.83
CA ALA A 24 -2.78 -13.99 -3.94
C ALA A 24 -1.30 -13.85 -4.40
N PRO A 25 -0.34 -13.69 -3.48
CA PRO A 25 -0.53 -13.50 -2.03
C PRO A 25 -1.11 -12.12 -1.65
N LYS A 26 -2.03 -12.13 -0.67
CA LYS A 26 -2.79 -10.97 -0.20
C LYS A 26 -1.98 -10.14 0.81
N HIS A 27 -0.80 -9.69 0.40
CA HIS A 27 0.02 -8.79 1.22
C HIS A 27 -0.74 -7.50 1.52
N LYS A 28 -0.55 -6.98 2.74
CA LYS A 28 -1.12 -5.69 3.15
C LYS A 28 0.01 -4.74 3.51
N TYR A 29 -0.08 -3.53 2.98
CA TYR A 29 0.87 -2.46 3.18
C TYR A 29 0.17 -1.31 3.88
N ARG A 30 0.80 -0.75 4.91
CA ARG A 30 0.34 0.48 5.56
C ARG A 30 1.41 1.55 5.37
N PHE A 31 0.98 2.67 4.83
CA PHE A 31 1.80 3.84 4.59
C PHE A 31 1.38 4.94 5.56
N GLU A 32 2.33 5.43 6.33
CA GLU A 32 2.16 6.69 7.05
C GLU A 32 2.26 7.84 6.05
N VAL A 33 1.31 8.77 6.10
CA VAL A 33 1.30 9.96 5.25
C VAL A 33 1.47 11.21 6.09
N SER A 34 2.10 12.24 5.54
CA SER A 34 2.23 13.54 6.20
C SER A 34 0.86 14.17 6.48
N ALA A 35 0.79 15.13 7.40
CA ALA A 35 -0.45 15.81 7.75
C ALA A 35 -1.09 16.56 6.56
N ASP A 36 -0.27 16.99 5.60
CA ASP A 36 -0.68 17.59 4.33
C ASP A 36 -0.95 16.56 3.22
N TRP A 37 -0.81 15.26 3.52
CA TRP A 37 -1.07 14.12 2.65
C TRP A 37 -0.25 14.07 1.35
N ARG A 38 0.79 14.89 1.20
CA ARG A 38 1.64 14.92 -0.01
C ARG A 38 2.84 14.00 0.06
N GLN A 39 3.21 13.53 1.25
CA GLN A 39 4.41 12.72 1.43
C GLN A 39 4.08 11.38 2.08
N ILE A 40 4.58 10.31 1.47
CA ILE A 40 4.57 8.96 2.04
C ILE A 40 5.84 8.79 2.88
N GLY A 41 5.66 8.56 4.17
CA GLY A 41 6.71 8.32 5.15
C GLY A 41 6.96 6.83 5.38
N LYS A 42 6.62 6.37 6.58
CA LYS A 42 6.96 5.02 7.05
C LYS A 42 6.06 3.94 6.44
N LEU A 43 6.68 2.90 5.89
CA LEU A 43 6.00 1.69 5.40
C LEU A 43 5.99 0.60 6.47
N TRP A 44 4.82 0.01 6.67
CA TRP A 44 4.61 -1.22 7.41
C TRP A 44 4.09 -2.31 6.48
N ILE A 45 4.70 -3.50 6.55
CA ILE A 45 4.35 -4.62 5.69
C ILE A 45 3.78 -5.73 6.58
N SER A 46 2.50 -6.04 6.39
CA SER A 46 1.90 -7.26 6.95
C SER A 46 2.18 -8.39 5.98
N ARG A 47 3.15 -9.23 6.35
CA ARG A 47 3.58 -10.39 5.55
C ARG A 47 2.52 -11.48 5.66
N VAL A 48 2.16 -12.06 4.53
CA VAL A 48 1.36 -13.29 4.48
C VAL A 48 2.31 -14.44 4.10
N ASP A 49 2.15 -15.58 4.76
CA ASP A 49 2.90 -16.79 4.43
C ASP A 49 2.61 -17.21 2.98
N VAL A 50 3.66 -17.39 2.20
CA VAL A 50 3.59 -17.87 0.81
C VAL A 50 4.28 -19.22 0.76
N ALA A 51 3.52 -20.26 0.41
CA ALA A 51 4.11 -21.55 0.08
C ALA A 51 5.15 -21.37 -1.05
N ASP A 52 6.28 -22.06 -0.94
CA ASP A 52 7.38 -22.08 -1.92
C ASP A 52 8.20 -20.79 -2.10
N LYS A 53 7.94 -19.70 -1.35
CA LYS A 53 8.73 -18.46 -1.46
C LYS A 53 9.02 -17.83 -0.12
N ASP A 54 10.15 -17.14 -0.05
CA ASP A 54 10.48 -16.28 1.09
C ASP A 54 9.44 -15.14 1.18
N PRO A 55 8.63 -15.09 2.25
CA PRO A 55 7.53 -14.12 2.38
C PRO A 55 8.05 -12.68 2.54
N VAL A 56 9.32 -12.49 2.93
CA VAL A 56 9.93 -11.16 3.02
C VAL A 56 10.26 -10.64 1.62
N LYS A 57 10.99 -11.43 0.83
CA LYS A 57 11.36 -11.04 -0.54
C LYS A 57 10.14 -10.82 -1.43
N ASP A 58 9.14 -11.68 -1.30
CA ASP A 58 7.90 -11.53 -2.07
C ASP A 58 7.14 -10.26 -1.67
N ALA A 59 7.01 -9.98 -0.38
CA ALA A 59 6.34 -8.77 0.08
C ALA A 59 7.11 -7.48 -0.28
N GLU A 60 8.45 -7.49 -0.23
CA GLU A 60 9.30 -6.36 -0.65
C GLU A 60 9.19 -6.10 -2.16
N ARG A 61 9.05 -7.14 -2.98
CA ARG A 61 8.86 -7.00 -4.44
C ARG A 61 7.65 -6.14 -4.78
N PHE A 62 6.55 -6.35 -4.07
CA PHE A 62 5.29 -5.64 -4.31
C PHE A 62 5.17 -4.33 -3.52
N ALA A 63 6.08 -4.06 -2.56
CA ALA A 63 6.06 -2.84 -1.77
C ALA A 63 6.21 -1.57 -2.62
N LYS A 64 7.03 -1.63 -3.69
CA LYS A 64 7.18 -0.51 -4.63
C LYS A 64 5.87 -0.21 -5.37
N GLN A 65 5.23 -1.25 -5.91
CA GLN A 65 3.96 -1.11 -6.63
C GLN A 65 2.85 -0.62 -5.70
N ALA A 66 2.79 -1.12 -4.46
CA ALA A 66 1.85 -0.64 -3.46
C ALA A 66 2.08 0.85 -3.13
N LYS A 67 3.33 1.31 -3.12
CA LYS A 67 3.65 2.73 -2.93
C LYS A 67 3.17 3.57 -4.10
N GLU A 68 3.49 3.17 -5.33
CA GLU A 68 3.08 3.87 -6.56
C GLU A 68 1.54 4.02 -6.61
N ALA A 69 0.83 2.94 -6.28
CA ALA A 69 -0.63 2.95 -6.21
C ALA A 69 -1.17 3.93 -5.13
N VAL A 70 -0.52 4.02 -3.96
CA VAL A 70 -0.88 4.98 -2.91
C VAL A 70 -0.54 6.42 -3.31
N GLU A 71 0.56 6.65 -4.03
CA GLU A 71 0.89 7.98 -4.56
C GLU A 71 -0.15 8.45 -5.57
N GLU A 72 -0.64 7.57 -6.44
CA GLU A 72 -1.73 7.87 -7.37
C GLU A 72 -3.04 8.19 -6.62
N PHE A 73 -3.41 7.37 -5.64
CA PHE A 73 -4.59 7.63 -4.80
C PHE A 73 -4.54 9.00 -4.12
N LEU A 74 -3.39 9.38 -3.55
CA LEU A 74 -3.23 10.68 -2.89
C LEU A 74 -3.32 11.85 -3.89
N ARG A 75 -2.82 11.69 -5.12
CA ARG A 75 -2.97 12.72 -6.16
C ARG A 75 -4.42 12.93 -6.55
N GLU A 76 -5.18 11.84 -6.72
CA GLU A 76 -6.60 11.90 -7.06
C GLU A 76 -7.42 12.55 -5.93
N GLU A 77 -7.19 12.17 -4.67
CA GLU A 77 -7.91 12.72 -3.50
C GLU A 77 -7.58 14.21 -3.26
N LEU A 78 -6.34 14.63 -3.56
CA LEU A 78 -5.90 16.02 -3.42
C LEU A 78 -6.27 16.90 -4.64
N GLY A 79 -6.83 16.32 -5.70
CA GLY A 79 -7.17 17.02 -6.93
C GLY A 79 -5.96 17.64 -7.64
N GLN A 80 -4.80 16.96 -7.59
CA GLN A 80 -3.55 17.40 -8.22
C GLN A 80 -3.42 16.97 -9.69
#